data_AF-A0A9J6A0J7-F1
#
_entry.id   AF-A0A9J6A0J7-F1
#
_cell.length_a   1.000
_cell.length_b   1.000
_cell.length_c   1.000
_cell.angle_alpha   90.00
_cell.angle_beta   90.00
_cell.angle_gamma   90.00
#
_symmetry.space_group_name_H-M   'P 1'
#
loop_
_entity.id
_entity.type
_entity.pdbx_description
1 polymer ?
#
loop_
_entity_poly.entity_id
_entity_poly.type
_entity_poly.pdbx_seq_one_letter_code
_entity_poly.pdbx_strand_id
1 'polypeptide(L)'
;ATIYKNQLQEYTQKDGKRLPIYHSCNEGSENFPMHRAKVLVDGVEYTSKLTHSTKKQAEQEVAKIAYESIIHQETEIETFSFLYEDPTLCKSILNEFALKKKMKPTCNMRSQSRGQSLVFICHLAFGGKTYKGEEAGNKKLAEHLAARTAIKSLLDILSPIIMSKVIDDHSPKCSGNLEGESSSG
;
A
#
# COMPACT_ATOMS: atom_id res chain seq x y z
N ALA A 1 -5.14 -29.55 0.04
CA ALA A 1 -5.38 -28.12 0.35
C ALA A 1 -4.67 -27.25 -0.69
N THR A 2 -5.29 -26.13 -1.08
CA THR A 2 -4.75 -25.10 -1.97
C THR A 2 -3.90 -24.13 -1.14
N ILE A 3 -2.57 -24.26 -1.21
CA ILE A 3 -1.60 -23.56 -0.33
C ILE A 3 -1.88 -22.05 -0.22
N TYR A 4 -2.07 -21.36 -1.35
CA TYR A 4 -2.29 -19.91 -1.36
C TYR A 4 -3.66 -19.47 -0.85
N LYS A 5 -4.73 -20.26 -1.04
CA LYS A 5 -6.04 -19.94 -0.44
C LYS A 5 -5.96 -19.94 1.09
N ASN A 6 -5.23 -20.90 1.67
CA ASN A 6 -5.02 -20.99 3.11
C ASN A 6 -4.16 -19.82 3.61
N GLN A 7 -3.05 -19.51 2.92
CA GLN A 7 -2.18 -18.38 3.28
C GLN A 7 -2.93 -17.05 3.27
N LEU A 8 -3.76 -16.81 2.24
CA LEU A 8 -4.56 -15.59 2.15
C LEU A 8 -5.62 -15.51 3.25
N GLN A 9 -6.23 -16.64 3.60
CA GLN A 9 -7.16 -16.72 4.72
C GLN A 9 -6.47 -16.44 6.06
N GLU A 10 -5.36 -17.11 6.36
CA GLU A 10 -4.56 -16.90 7.57
C GLU A 10 -4.11 -15.43 7.70
N TYR A 11 -3.66 -14.83 6.59
CA TYR A 11 -3.32 -13.41 6.53
C TYR A 11 -4.48 -12.51 6.95
N THR A 12 -5.66 -12.65 6.30
CA THR A 12 -6.82 -11.80 6.63
C THR A 12 -7.31 -11.99 8.06
N GLN A 13 -7.26 -13.22 8.58
CA GLN A 13 -7.66 -13.51 9.95
C GLN A 13 -6.69 -12.90 10.97
N LYS A 14 -5.38 -13.02 10.73
CA LYS A 14 -4.35 -12.47 11.61
C LYS A 14 -4.45 -10.95 11.73
N ASP A 15 -4.77 -10.26 10.64
CA ASP A 15 -4.88 -8.79 10.60
C ASP A 15 -6.29 -8.27 10.91
N GLY A 16 -7.23 -9.16 11.32
CA GLY A 16 -8.59 -8.77 11.66
C GLY A 16 -9.42 -8.27 10.47
N LYS A 17 -9.00 -8.58 9.25
CA LYS A 17 -9.68 -8.23 7.99
C LYS A 17 -10.84 -9.19 7.71
N ARG A 18 -11.71 -8.78 6.79
CA ARG A 18 -12.74 -9.68 6.25
C ARG A 18 -12.10 -10.83 5.47
N LEU A 19 -12.71 -12.01 5.55
CA LEU A 19 -12.25 -13.19 4.82
C LEU A 19 -12.27 -12.95 3.30
N PRO A 20 -11.35 -13.56 2.53
CA PRO A 20 -11.30 -13.41 1.08
C PRO A 20 -12.57 -13.93 0.41
N ILE A 21 -13.15 -13.15 -0.51
CA ILE A 21 -14.36 -13.54 -1.25
C ILE A 21 -13.96 -13.95 -2.67
N TYR A 22 -14.17 -15.21 -3.03
CA TYR A 22 -13.83 -15.75 -4.35
C TYR A 22 -15.03 -15.75 -5.29
N HIS A 23 -14.78 -15.42 -6.55
CA HIS A 23 -15.74 -15.57 -7.64
C HIS A 23 -15.07 -16.28 -8.80
N SER A 24 -15.80 -17.15 -9.51
CA SER A 24 -15.26 -17.87 -10.67
C SER A 24 -16.30 -17.93 -11.79
N CYS A 25 -15.87 -17.67 -13.00
CA CYS A 25 -16.68 -17.71 -14.23
C CYS A 25 -16.08 -18.75 -15.17
N ASN A 26 -16.91 -19.58 -15.81
CA ASN A 26 -16.47 -20.37 -16.96
C ASN A 26 -16.64 -19.52 -18.23
N GLU A 27 -15.53 -19.13 -18.84
CA GLU A 27 -15.48 -18.40 -20.12
C GLU A 27 -15.49 -19.36 -21.33
N GLY A 28 -15.41 -20.68 -21.08
CA GLY A 28 -15.40 -21.72 -22.09
C GLY A 28 -16.77 -22.36 -22.30
N SER A 29 -16.83 -23.31 -23.23
CA SER A 29 -18.02 -24.14 -23.42
C SER A 29 -18.09 -25.27 -22.37
N GLU A 30 -19.23 -25.91 -22.24
CA GLU A 30 -19.41 -27.05 -21.31
C GLU A 30 -18.41 -28.19 -21.56
N ASN A 31 -18.06 -28.43 -22.83
CA ASN A 31 -17.09 -29.46 -23.22
C ASN A 31 -15.62 -28.99 -23.12
N PHE A 32 -15.39 -27.68 -23.09
CA PHE A 32 -14.06 -27.07 -23.05
C PHE A 32 -14.04 -25.94 -22.02
N PRO A 33 -14.06 -26.25 -20.71
CA PRO A 33 -14.14 -25.25 -19.66
C PRO A 33 -12.88 -24.39 -19.60
N MET A 34 -13.07 -23.08 -19.44
CA MET A 34 -12.03 -22.07 -19.30
C MET A 34 -12.39 -21.16 -18.12
N HIS A 35 -12.03 -21.57 -16.92
CA HIS A 35 -12.35 -20.85 -15.71
C HIS A 35 -11.41 -19.67 -15.48
N ARG A 36 -11.98 -18.48 -15.25
CA ARG A 36 -11.30 -17.33 -14.66
C ARG A 36 -11.83 -17.11 -13.26
N ALA A 37 -10.97 -16.66 -12.34
CA ALA A 37 -11.35 -16.38 -10.97
C ALA A 37 -10.98 -14.96 -10.56
N LYS A 38 -11.70 -14.46 -9.57
CA LYS A 38 -11.48 -13.21 -8.87
C LYS A 38 -11.45 -13.45 -7.37
N VAL A 39 -10.69 -12.65 -6.64
CA VAL A 39 -10.74 -12.63 -5.18
C VAL A 39 -10.75 -11.20 -4.67
N LEU A 40 -11.68 -10.90 -3.77
CA LEU A 40 -11.76 -9.64 -3.04
C LEU A 40 -11.09 -9.81 -1.68
N VAL A 41 -10.05 -9.02 -1.41
CA VAL A 41 -9.31 -8.99 -0.15
C VAL A 41 -9.17 -7.55 0.28
N ASP A 42 -9.67 -7.20 1.46
CA ASP A 42 -9.52 -5.85 2.03
C ASP A 42 -10.02 -4.70 1.12
N GLY A 43 -11.07 -4.96 0.34
CA GLY A 43 -11.60 -3.98 -0.63
C GLY A 43 -10.84 -3.93 -1.97
N VAL A 44 -9.80 -4.74 -2.14
CA VAL A 44 -8.99 -4.86 -3.36
C VAL A 44 -9.40 -6.12 -4.12
N GLU A 45 -9.80 -5.99 -5.38
CA GLU A 45 -10.15 -7.12 -6.25
C GLU A 45 -8.94 -7.53 -7.11
N TYR A 46 -8.61 -8.82 -7.08
CA TYR A 46 -7.59 -9.43 -7.94
C TYR A 46 -8.25 -10.38 -8.93
N THR A 47 -7.71 -10.47 -10.15
CA THR A 47 -8.23 -11.35 -11.20
C THR A 47 -7.14 -12.31 -11.68
N SER A 48 -7.48 -13.56 -11.96
CA SER A 48 -6.55 -14.53 -12.54
C SER A 48 -6.15 -14.09 -13.94
N LYS A 49 -4.84 -14.11 -14.24
CA LYS A 49 -4.31 -13.65 -15.53
C LYS A 49 -4.72 -14.60 -16.64
N LEU A 50 -4.60 -15.90 -16.37
CA LEU A 50 -4.95 -16.96 -17.31
C LEU A 50 -6.32 -17.58 -16.95
N THR A 51 -6.90 -18.23 -17.94
CA THR A 51 -8.02 -19.16 -17.75
C THR A 51 -7.49 -20.58 -17.52
N HIS A 52 -8.16 -21.35 -16.68
CA HIS A 52 -7.77 -22.72 -16.34
C HIS A 52 -8.87 -23.73 -16.64
N SER A 53 -8.53 -25.00 -16.82
CA SER A 53 -9.53 -26.04 -17.06
C SER A 53 -10.42 -26.35 -15.85
N THR A 54 -10.06 -25.89 -14.65
CA THR A 54 -10.85 -26.10 -13.43
C THR A 54 -10.99 -24.82 -12.59
N LYS A 55 -12.16 -24.66 -11.95
CA LYS A 55 -12.42 -23.59 -10.96
C LYS A 55 -11.33 -23.52 -9.88
N LYS A 56 -10.92 -24.68 -9.36
CA LYS A 56 -9.91 -24.79 -8.30
C LYS A 56 -8.54 -24.23 -8.72
N GLN A 57 -8.12 -24.45 -9.96
CA GLN A 57 -6.85 -23.89 -10.47
C GLN A 57 -6.94 -22.38 -10.64
N ALA A 58 -8.04 -21.88 -11.19
CA ALA A 58 -8.27 -20.44 -11.33
C ALA A 58 -8.28 -19.74 -9.96
N GLU A 59 -8.98 -20.31 -8.97
CA GLU A 59 -9.01 -19.78 -7.60
C GLU A 59 -7.62 -19.82 -6.92
N GLN A 60 -6.83 -20.86 -7.17
CA GLN A 60 -5.48 -20.97 -6.62
C GLN A 60 -4.52 -19.95 -7.26
N GLU A 61 -4.63 -19.72 -8.58
CA GLU A 61 -3.83 -18.69 -9.26
C GLU A 61 -4.18 -17.30 -8.72
N VAL A 62 -5.46 -16.96 -8.63
CA VAL A 62 -5.86 -15.63 -8.14
C VAL A 62 -5.49 -15.44 -6.66
N ALA A 63 -5.57 -16.49 -5.83
CA ALA A 63 -5.10 -16.45 -4.45
C ALA A 63 -3.59 -16.18 -4.37
N LYS A 64 -2.81 -16.82 -5.25
CA LYS A 64 -1.36 -16.59 -5.35
C LYS A 64 -1.06 -15.14 -5.74
N ILE A 65 -1.72 -14.62 -6.78
CA ILE A 65 -1.55 -13.25 -7.25
C ILE A 65 -1.87 -12.25 -6.12
N ALA A 66 -2.99 -12.44 -5.43
CA ALA A 66 -3.37 -11.59 -4.30
C ALA A 66 -2.33 -11.65 -3.17
N TYR A 67 -1.95 -12.86 -2.73
CA TYR A 67 -1.01 -13.04 -1.64
C TYR A 67 0.38 -12.46 -1.94
N GLU A 68 0.95 -12.76 -3.11
CA GLU A 68 2.25 -12.22 -3.52
C GLU A 68 2.22 -10.69 -3.66
N SER A 69 1.12 -10.14 -4.17
CA SER A 69 0.94 -8.68 -4.29
C SER A 69 0.89 -8.00 -2.92
N ILE A 70 0.20 -8.59 -1.95
CA ILE A 70 0.10 -8.08 -0.58
C ILE A 70 1.48 -8.11 0.10
N ILE A 71 2.15 -9.26 0.08
CA ILE A 71 3.45 -9.43 0.76
C ILE A 71 4.52 -8.54 0.13
N HIS A 72 4.54 -8.40 -1.20
CA HIS A 72 5.47 -7.50 -1.89
C HIS A 72 5.26 -6.04 -1.46
N GLN A 73 4.00 -5.59 -1.35
CA GLN A 73 3.68 -4.24 -0.90
C GLN A 73 4.08 -4.01 0.56
N GLU A 74 3.79 -4.94 1.46
CA GLU A 74 4.19 -4.84 2.86
C GLU A 74 5.72 -4.77 3.01
N THR A 75 6.44 -5.59 2.25
CA THR A 75 7.91 -5.57 2.25
C THR A 75 8.47 -4.27 1.70
N GLU A 76 7.90 -3.73 0.61
CA GLU A 76 8.30 -2.43 0.09
C GLU A 76 8.01 -1.31 1.11
N ILE A 77 6.84 -1.29 1.74
CA ILE A 77 6.51 -0.30 2.78
C ILE A 77 7.47 -0.41 3.98
N GLU A 78 7.78 -1.62 4.44
CA GLU A 78 8.70 -1.83 5.55
C GLU A 78 10.14 -1.39 5.21
N THR A 79 10.62 -1.72 4.01
CA THR A 79 11.93 -1.26 3.53
C THR A 79 12.00 0.26 3.38
N PHE A 80 10.94 0.88 2.84
CA PHE A 80 10.81 2.33 2.77
C PHE A 80 10.79 2.97 4.16
N SER A 81 10.05 2.40 5.12
CA SER A 81 10.01 2.87 6.51
C SER A 81 11.42 2.96 7.11
N PHE A 82 12.26 1.95 6.87
CA PHE A 82 13.65 1.91 7.35
C PHE A 82 14.53 3.02 6.73
N LEU A 83 14.33 3.34 5.45
CA LEU A 83 15.03 4.46 4.79
C LEU A 83 14.70 5.81 5.42
N TYR A 84 13.52 5.95 6.05
CA TYR A 84 13.12 7.18 6.69
C TYR A 84 13.48 7.27 8.17
N GLU A 85 14.20 6.29 8.73
CA GLU A 85 14.76 6.42 10.08
C GLU A 85 15.86 7.47 10.14
N ASP A 86 16.64 7.65 9.06
CA ASP A 86 17.64 8.71 8.95
C ASP A 86 17.02 10.04 8.48
N PRO A 87 16.96 11.07 9.34
CA PRO A 87 16.40 12.37 8.98
C PRO A 87 17.17 13.08 7.85
N THR A 88 18.47 12.78 7.68
CA THR A 88 19.30 13.38 6.64
C THR A 88 18.86 12.90 5.24
N LEU A 89 18.56 11.60 5.12
CA LEU A 89 18.06 11.02 3.87
C LEU A 89 16.68 11.58 3.52
N CYS A 90 15.81 11.77 4.52
CA CYS A 90 14.49 12.36 4.34
C CYS A 90 14.55 13.74 3.67
N LYS A 91 15.49 14.60 4.08
CA LYS A 91 15.66 15.92 3.45
C LYS A 91 16.10 15.81 1.99
N SER A 92 17.04 14.92 1.69
CA SER A 92 17.52 14.70 0.32
C SER A 92 16.40 14.19 -0.59
N ILE A 93 15.63 13.20 -0.14
CA ILE A 93 14.49 12.63 -0.87
C ILE A 93 13.42 13.71 -1.13
N LEU A 94 13.05 14.47 -0.10
CA LEU A 94 12.06 15.54 -0.24
C LEU A 94 12.53 16.60 -1.25
N ASN A 95 13.81 16.99 -1.20
CA ASN A 95 14.37 17.98 -2.12
C ASN A 95 14.39 17.47 -3.56
N GLU A 96 14.79 16.22 -3.79
CA GLU A 96 14.77 15.62 -5.12
C GLU A 96 13.33 15.58 -5.69
N PHE A 97 12.37 15.16 -4.87
CA PHE A 97 10.96 15.15 -5.27
C PHE A 97 10.44 16.55 -5.60
N ALA A 98 10.80 17.53 -4.76
CA ALA A 98 10.43 18.93 -4.97
C ALA A 98 11.02 19.48 -6.29
N LEU A 99 12.28 19.17 -6.59
CA LEU A 99 12.92 19.52 -7.86
C LEU A 99 12.18 18.91 -9.07
N LYS A 100 11.88 17.60 -9.01
CA LYS A 100 11.12 16.89 -10.06
C LYS A 100 9.73 17.50 -10.29
N LYS A 101 9.06 17.91 -9.21
CA LYS A 101 7.73 18.56 -9.27
C LYS A 101 7.79 20.07 -9.50
N LYS A 102 8.98 20.66 -9.60
CA LYS A 102 9.21 22.12 -9.67
C LYS A 102 8.54 22.88 -8.51
N MET A 103 8.52 22.27 -7.34
CA MET A 103 7.99 22.81 -6.10
C MET A 103 9.15 23.21 -5.19
N LYS A 104 8.95 24.17 -4.30
CA LYS A 104 9.96 24.57 -3.31
C LYS A 104 9.42 24.31 -1.90
N PRO A 105 10.05 23.43 -1.11
CA PRO A 105 9.72 23.31 0.30
C PRO A 105 10.15 24.59 1.02
N THR A 106 9.31 25.09 1.93
CA THR A 106 9.64 26.26 2.75
C THR A 106 9.60 25.90 4.22
N CYS A 107 10.70 26.15 4.95
CA CYS A 107 10.77 25.90 6.38
C CYS A 107 10.60 27.22 7.14
N ASN A 108 9.65 27.25 8.07
CA ASN A 108 9.53 28.28 9.09
C ASN A 108 10.10 27.74 10.41
N MET A 109 11.28 28.24 10.78
CA MET A 109 11.99 27.84 11.99
C MET A 109 11.48 28.62 13.21
N ARG A 110 11.06 27.91 14.24
CA ARG A 110 10.77 28.48 15.57
C ARG A 110 11.81 27.99 16.57
N SER A 111 12.31 28.90 17.38
CA SER A 111 13.15 28.58 18.54
C SER A 111 12.37 28.82 19.83
N GLN A 112 12.48 27.91 20.78
CA GLN A 112 11.80 27.99 22.06
C GLN A 112 12.78 27.68 23.21
N SER A 113 12.72 28.45 24.29
CA SER A 113 13.44 28.14 25.52
C SER A 113 12.72 27.05 26.31
N ARG A 114 13.39 25.92 26.55
CA ARG A 114 12.99 24.84 27.47
C ARG A 114 13.92 24.90 28.68
N GLY A 115 13.58 25.74 29.67
CA GLY A 115 14.44 25.99 30.82
C GLY A 115 15.77 26.63 30.40
N GLN A 116 16.89 25.95 30.67
CA GLN A 116 18.23 26.40 30.29
C GLN A 116 18.64 26.02 28.85
N SER A 117 17.82 25.25 28.14
CA SER A 117 18.15 24.75 26.80
C SER A 117 17.29 25.40 25.72
N LEU A 118 17.88 25.66 24.55
CA LEU A 118 17.18 26.17 23.39
C LEU A 118 16.82 25.00 22.47
N VAL A 119 15.54 24.86 22.12
CA VAL A 119 15.06 23.87 21.15
C VAL A 119 14.56 24.54 19.89
N PHE A 120 14.61 23.81 18.79
CA PHE A 120 14.24 24.26 17.45
C PHE A 120 13.16 23.35 16.87
N ILE A 121 12.16 23.96 16.23
CA ILE A 121 11.07 23.26 15.53
C ILE A 121 10.92 23.89 14.14
N CYS A 122 11.01 23.09 13.09
CA CYS A 122 10.70 23.52 11.74
C CYS A 122 9.24 23.19 11.39
N HIS A 123 8.52 24.18 10.85
CA HIS A 123 7.23 23.98 10.18
C HIS A 123 7.49 24.03 8.67
N LEU A 124 7.44 22.87 8.03
CA LEU A 124 7.73 22.69 6.62
C LEU A 124 6.45 22.77 5.80
N ALA A 125 6.32 23.80 4.97
CA ALA A 125 5.24 23.90 3.99
C ALA A 125 5.67 23.28 2.65
N PHE A 126 4.91 22.28 2.21
CA PHE A 126 5.12 21.54 0.97
C PHE A 126 3.79 21.00 0.44
N GLY A 127 3.50 21.21 -0.85
CA GLY A 127 2.26 20.69 -1.47
C GLY A 127 0.97 21.25 -0.89
N GLY A 128 0.97 22.52 -0.48
CA GLY A 128 -0.20 23.17 0.13
C GLY A 128 -0.52 22.72 1.56
N LYS A 129 0.31 21.82 2.13
CA LYS A 129 0.21 21.36 3.51
C LYS A 129 1.42 21.84 4.31
N THR A 130 1.25 21.94 5.63
CA THR A 130 2.32 22.29 6.57
C THR A 130 2.54 21.14 7.54
N TYR A 131 3.79 20.71 7.66
CA TYR A 131 4.22 19.59 8.49
C TYR A 131 5.10 20.13 9.63
N LYS A 132 4.71 19.82 10.87
CA LYS A 132 5.48 20.22 12.05
C LYS A 132 6.48 19.12 12.39
N GLY A 133 7.77 19.44 12.32
CA GLY A 133 8.84 18.55 12.76
C GLY A 133 8.92 18.42 14.28
N GLU A 134 9.64 17.40 14.73
CA GLU A 134 9.97 17.18 16.15
C GLU A 134 10.94 18.25 16.69
N GLU A 135 11.02 18.36 18.02
CA GLU A 135 11.96 19.27 18.69
C GLU A 135 13.41 18.79 18.50
N ALA A 136 14.29 19.71 18.10
CA ALA A 136 15.70 19.42 17.89
C ALA A 136 16.61 20.38 18.65
N GLY A 137 17.80 19.91 19.02
CA GLY A 137 18.84 20.74 19.64
C GLY A 137 19.52 21.74 18.68
N ASN A 138 19.27 21.64 17.38
CA ASN A 138 19.81 22.59 16.39
C ASN A 138 18.89 22.75 15.17
N LYS A 139 19.06 23.86 14.45
CA LYS A 139 18.25 24.21 13.27
C LYS A 139 18.32 23.18 12.14
N LYS A 140 19.50 22.60 11.88
CA LYS A 140 19.69 21.62 10.79
C LYS A 140 18.88 20.35 11.03
N LEU A 141 18.97 19.79 12.24
CA LEU A 141 18.21 18.61 12.62
C LEU A 141 16.71 18.88 12.65
N ALA A 142 16.27 20.07 13.10
CA ALA A 142 14.86 20.46 13.05
C ALA A 142 14.29 20.45 11.62
N GLU A 143 15.05 20.95 10.63
CA GLU A 143 14.65 20.87 9.22
C GLU A 143 14.53 19.42 8.73
N HIS A 144 15.49 18.57 9.10
CA HIS A 144 15.52 17.16 8.70
C HIS A 144 14.33 16.40 9.28
N LEU A 145 14.01 16.65 10.56
CA LEU A 145 12.86 16.04 11.23
C LEU A 145 11.53 16.51 10.62
N ALA A 146 11.41 17.78 10.23
CA ALA A 146 10.22 18.24 9.52
C ALA A 146 10.07 17.58 8.14
N ALA A 147 11.17 17.37 7.40
CA ALA A 147 11.15 16.63 6.14
C ALA A 147 10.72 15.17 6.34
N ARG A 148 11.21 14.51 7.40
CA ARG A 148 10.78 13.16 7.79
C ARG A 148 9.28 13.10 8.05
N THR A 149 8.74 14.03 8.84
CA THR A 149 7.29 14.11 9.11
C THR A 149 6.47 14.30 7.83
N ALA A 150 6.94 15.14 6.91
CA ALA A 150 6.27 15.34 5.63
C ALA A 150 6.22 14.05 4.79
N ILE A 151 7.35 13.34 4.69
CA ILE A 151 7.42 12.08 3.94
C ILE A 151 6.52 11.00 4.55
N LYS A 152 6.59 10.81 5.88
CA LYS A 152 5.72 9.85 6.59
C LYS A 152 4.24 10.12 6.30
N SER A 153 3.82 11.38 6.41
CA SER A 153 2.43 11.77 6.13
C SER A 153 2.03 11.55 4.67
N LEU A 154 2.94 11.71 3.70
CA LEU A 154 2.65 11.42 2.30
C LEU A 154 2.49 9.91 2.05
N LEU A 155 3.28 9.07 2.71
CA LEU A 155 3.20 7.61 2.56
C LEU A 155 1.93 7.03 3.17
N ASP A 156 1.52 7.53 4.34
CA ASP A 156 0.25 7.14 4.95
C ASP A 156 -0.94 7.42 4.01
N ILE A 157 -0.87 8.49 3.22
CA ILE A 157 -1.88 8.84 2.21
C ILE A 157 -1.76 7.96 0.95
N LEU A 158 -0.55 7.58 0.56
CA LEU A 158 -0.29 6.81 -0.65
C LEU A 158 -0.56 5.32 -0.48
N SER A 159 -0.49 4.78 0.73
CA SER A 159 -0.75 3.34 1.01
C SER A 159 -2.11 2.86 0.44
N PRO A 160 -3.24 3.55 0.68
CA PRO A 160 -4.52 3.21 0.06
C PRO A 160 -4.55 3.36 -1.48
N ILE A 161 -3.80 4.33 -2.01
CA ILE A 161 -3.84 4.66 -3.44
C ILE A 161 -3.00 3.66 -4.25
N ILE A 162 -1.84 3.25 -3.74
CA ILE A 162 -1.02 2.20 -4.36
C ILE A 162 -1.81 0.90 -4.48
N MET A 163 -2.56 0.53 -3.42
CA MET A 163 -3.47 -0.63 -3.43
C MET A 163 -4.50 -0.57 -4.57
N SER A 164 -5.04 0.61 -4.89
CA SER A 164 -6.01 0.78 -5.97
C SER A 164 -5.42 0.74 -7.40
N LYS A 165 -4.16 1.19 -7.59
CA LYS A 165 -3.62 1.47 -8.93
C LYS A 165 -3.03 0.26 -9.67
N VAL A 166 -2.69 -0.81 -8.94
CA VAL A 166 -2.17 -2.07 -9.51
C VAL A 166 -3.27 -2.88 -10.22
N ILE A 167 -4.54 -2.60 -9.94
CA ILE A 167 -5.69 -3.37 -10.43
C ILE A 167 -6.05 -3.02 -11.89
N ASP A 168 -5.74 -1.80 -12.35
CA ASP A 168 -6.22 -1.28 -13.63
C ASP A 168 -5.39 -1.66 -14.86
N ASP A 169 -4.27 -2.38 -14.71
CA ASP A 169 -3.49 -2.84 -15.86
C ASP A 169 -4.15 -4.09 -16.49
N HIS A 170 -5.20 -3.81 -17.26
CA HIS A 170 -5.83 -4.66 -18.27
C HIS A 170 -6.46 -5.99 -17.77
N SER A 171 -7.52 -5.92 -16.94
CA SER A 171 -8.36 -7.10 -16.64
C SER A 171 -9.60 -7.21 -17.54
N PRO A 172 -9.82 -8.36 -18.22
CA PRO A 172 -11.10 -8.66 -18.88
C PRO A 172 -12.23 -8.84 -17.85
N LYS A 173 -13.42 -8.29 -18.16
CA LYS A 173 -14.58 -8.27 -17.27
C LYS A 173 -15.26 -9.65 -17.21
N CYS A 174 -15.08 -10.38 -16.10
CA CYS A 174 -16.10 -11.32 -15.66
C CYS A 174 -17.16 -10.57 -14.84
N SER A 175 -18.39 -10.54 -15.38
CA SER A 175 -19.58 -9.94 -14.78
C SER A 175 -20.45 -11.09 -14.27
N GLY A 176 -20.35 -11.42 -12.98
CA GLY A 176 -21.24 -12.38 -12.32
C GLY A 176 -21.81 -11.73 -11.07
N ASN A 177 -23.14 -11.71 -10.94
CA ASN A 177 -23.86 -11.07 -9.85
C ASN A 177 -23.50 -11.70 -8.49
N LEU A 178 -23.54 -10.85 -7.46
CA LEU A 178 -23.33 -11.18 -6.05
C LEU A 178 -24.44 -12.10 -5.52
N GLU A 179 -24.31 -13.41 -5.72
CA GLU A 179 -25.05 -14.38 -4.92
C GLU A 179 -24.04 -15.36 -4.32
N GLY A 180 -23.93 -15.27 -2.99
CA GLY A 180 -22.98 -16.04 -2.22
C GLY A 180 -23.38 -17.51 -2.16
N GLU A 181 -22.39 -18.39 -2.30
CA GLU A 181 -22.47 -19.72 -1.73
C GLU A 181 -21.18 -20.02 -0.98
N SER A 182 -21.31 -19.89 0.34
CA SER A 182 -20.62 -20.73 1.30
C SER A 182 -20.94 -22.19 0.98
N SER A 183 -19.94 -23.02 0.69
CA SER A 183 -20.02 -24.41 1.14
C SER A 183 -18.66 -25.04 1.28
N SER A 184 -18.45 -25.57 2.48
CA SER A 184 -17.46 -26.55 2.91
C SER A 184 -17.40 -27.78 2.01
N GLY A 185 -16.22 -28.42 2.00
CA GLY A 185 -15.92 -29.71 1.37
C GLY A 185 -14.42 -29.95 1.32
#